data_AF-A0A7S2RM12-F1
#
_entry.id   AF-A0A7S2RM12-F1
#
_cell.length_a   1.000
_cell.length_b   1.000
_cell.length_c   1.000
_cell.angle_alpha   90.00
_cell.angle_beta   90.00
_cell.angle_gamma   90.00
#
_symmetry.space_group_name_H-M   'P 1'
#
loop_
_entity.id
_entity.type
_entity.pdbx_description
1 polymer ?
#
loop_
_entity_poly.entity_id
_entity_poly.type
_entity_poly.pdbx_seq_one_letter_code
_entity_poly.pdbx_strand_id
1 'polypeptide(L)'
;EKNLDDDSSFSLSPEEATEKDKLLAEGFPDWSKKDFKVFCSGLERYGRYNIFNVVKVVVSETGKEEAEIKRYYVAFWLNYRRINDWKKVIDKVEKGEKKILRLRQIRDAIQDLVERHIEEKYGDLYSKEGNSVGENPLPPRNQLLYYCWQTMVFNYGVGQKSRAYSDQEDGFLICMMHRHGYGAAERIRMEIRRAWQFRFNWYFKSRSAQDLQKRCDILVKVVEKENDESRKKEDKEEVKVELDEGKDKALQLSSQQPSEDQPQCMNGLSKSPNTHSDVVEIDSNPVSAGDSSSHPTL
;
A
#
# COMPACT_ATOMS: atom_id res chain seq x y z
N GLU A 1 40.59 25.61 61.63
CA GLU A 1 39.54 25.04 60.76
C GLU A 1 38.38 26.03 60.70
N LYS A 2 38.00 26.48 59.50
CA LYS A 2 36.75 27.24 59.31
C LYS A 2 35.72 26.24 58.79
N ASN A 3 34.77 25.84 59.63
CA ASN A 3 33.55 25.17 59.19
C ASN A 3 32.73 26.20 58.40
N LEU A 4 32.75 26.04 57.08
CA LEU A 4 31.83 26.68 56.14
C LEU A 4 30.63 25.76 55.97
N ASP A 5 29.89 25.56 57.06
CA ASP A 5 28.55 24.99 57.02
C ASP A 5 27.57 26.16 56.97
N ASP A 6 27.45 26.79 55.80
CA ASP A 6 26.31 27.66 55.49
C ASP A 6 25.40 26.88 54.56
N ASP A 7 24.53 26.11 55.21
CA ASP A 7 23.37 25.43 54.66
C ASP A 7 22.39 26.49 54.13
N SER A 8 22.71 27.07 52.97
CA SER A 8 21.78 27.82 52.15
C SER A 8 20.72 26.83 51.64
N SER A 9 19.78 26.48 52.51
CA SER A 9 18.56 25.77 52.17
C SER A 9 17.78 26.62 51.17
N PHE A 10 18.02 26.38 49.87
CA PHE A 10 17.24 26.92 48.77
C PHE A 10 15.81 26.32 48.82
N SER A 11 14.96 26.86 49.70
CA SER A 11 13.54 26.57 49.71
C SER A 11 12.86 27.39 48.62
N LEU A 12 12.09 26.71 47.76
CA LEU A 12 11.33 27.39 46.70
C LEU A 12 10.38 28.42 47.30
N SER A 13 10.35 29.61 46.70
CA SER A 13 9.32 30.62 46.94
C SER A 13 7.92 30.01 46.67
N PRO A 14 6.84 30.50 47.32
CA PRO A 14 5.48 30.09 46.99
C PRO A 14 5.14 30.21 45.50
N GLU A 15 5.71 31.22 44.82
CA GLU A 15 5.55 31.42 43.37
C GLU A 15 6.28 30.32 42.58
N GLU A 16 7.54 30.04 42.93
CA GLU A 16 8.34 28.98 42.31
C GLU A 16 7.77 27.59 42.56
N ALA A 17 7.17 27.36 43.74
CA ALA A 17 6.47 26.11 44.06
C ALA A 17 5.24 25.92 43.16
N THR A 18 4.48 27.00 42.91
CA THR A 18 3.31 26.98 42.01
C THR A 18 3.74 26.74 40.56
N GLU A 19 4.81 27.40 40.11
CA GLU A 19 5.36 27.18 38.77
C GLU A 19 5.89 25.75 38.60
N LYS A 20 6.60 25.22 39.59
CA LYS A 20 7.05 23.82 39.61
C LYS A 20 5.89 22.86 39.44
N ASP A 21 4.80 23.03 40.21
CA ASP A 21 3.63 22.16 40.13
C ASP A 21 2.96 22.23 38.75
N LYS A 22 2.88 23.44 38.16
CA LYS A 22 2.38 23.63 36.80
C LYS A 22 3.25 22.90 35.76
N LEU A 23 4.57 23.04 35.83
CA LEU A 23 5.50 22.37 34.91
C LEU A 23 5.46 20.84 35.04
N LEU A 24 5.29 20.33 36.26
CA LEU A 24 5.11 18.89 36.49
C LEU A 24 3.80 18.37 35.88
N ALA A 25 2.71 19.14 35.95
CA ALA A 25 1.42 18.80 35.37
C ALA A 25 1.39 18.88 33.82
N GLU A 26 2.22 19.74 33.22
CA GLU A 26 2.41 19.80 31.77
C GLU A 26 3.10 18.53 31.22
N GLY A 27 3.88 17.86 32.07
CA GLY A 27 4.58 16.62 31.76
C GLY A 27 3.70 15.37 31.77
N PHE A 28 4.39 14.22 31.77
CA PHE A 28 3.79 12.89 31.77
C PHE A 28 4.32 12.08 32.96
N PRO A 29 4.05 12.51 34.21
CA PRO A 29 4.65 11.92 35.41
C PRO A 29 4.29 10.44 35.58
N ASP A 30 3.09 10.05 35.16
CA ASP A 30 2.60 8.68 35.26
C ASP A 30 3.10 7.77 34.13
N TRP A 31 3.89 8.28 33.18
CA TRP A 31 4.42 7.48 32.08
C TRP A 31 5.70 6.77 32.46
N SER A 32 5.59 5.46 32.63
CA SER A 32 6.73 4.60 32.89
C SER A 32 7.52 4.29 31.61
N LYS A 33 8.75 3.79 31.79
CA LYS A 33 9.56 3.26 30.69
C LYS A 33 8.90 2.07 29.98
N LYS A 34 8.02 1.33 30.67
CA LYS A 34 7.22 0.25 30.08
C LYS A 34 6.19 0.85 29.12
N ASP A 35 5.49 1.89 29.53
CA ASP A 35 4.44 2.53 28.71
C ASP A 35 5.03 3.13 27.44
N PHE A 36 6.17 3.81 27.57
CA PHE A 36 6.92 4.31 26.41
C PHE A 36 7.29 3.19 25.43
N LYS A 37 7.78 2.04 25.93
CA LYS A 37 8.11 0.90 25.06
C LYS A 37 6.89 0.34 24.35
N VAL A 38 5.77 0.17 25.06
CA VAL A 38 4.50 -0.30 24.48
C VAL A 38 4.01 0.68 23.40
N PHE A 39 4.08 1.98 23.67
CA PHE A 39 3.75 3.02 22.70
C PHE A 39 4.60 2.94 21.43
N CYS A 40 5.94 2.86 21.57
CA CYS A 40 6.83 2.71 20.42
C CYS A 40 6.59 1.41 19.65
N SER A 41 6.34 0.29 20.35
CA SER A 41 5.98 -0.98 19.70
C SER A 41 4.63 -0.91 18.99
N GLY A 42 3.67 -0.14 19.51
CA GLY A 42 2.41 0.17 18.84
C GLY A 42 2.66 0.90 17.52
N LEU A 43 3.48 1.96 17.54
CA LEU A 43 3.87 2.70 16.33
C LEU A 43 4.57 1.81 15.30
N GLU A 44 5.49 0.95 15.72
CA GLU A 44 6.18 0.00 14.83
C GLU A 44 5.21 -1.00 14.18
N ARG A 45 4.22 -1.49 14.93
CA ARG A 45 3.29 -2.54 14.47
C ARG A 45 2.18 -2.03 13.57
N TYR A 46 1.67 -0.82 13.83
CA TYR A 46 0.49 -0.28 13.16
C TYR A 46 0.79 0.92 12.25
N GLY A 47 1.97 1.52 12.40
CA GLY A 47 2.37 2.74 11.68
C GLY A 47 1.83 4.01 12.33
N ARG A 48 2.47 5.14 12.02
CA ARG A 48 2.18 6.46 12.64
C ARG A 48 0.84 7.08 12.25
N TYR A 49 0.17 6.54 11.25
CA TYR A 49 -1.13 7.06 10.80
C TYR A 49 -2.31 6.25 11.32
N ASN A 50 -2.06 5.06 11.88
CA ASN A 50 -3.10 4.20 12.43
C ASN A 50 -3.28 4.44 13.93
N ILE A 51 -3.62 5.69 14.27
CA ILE A 51 -3.72 6.17 15.66
C ILE A 51 -4.69 5.31 16.46
N PHE A 52 -5.81 4.91 15.86
CA PHE A 52 -6.82 4.06 16.51
C PHE A 52 -6.24 2.76 17.06
N ASN A 53 -5.48 2.01 16.24
CA ASN A 53 -4.91 0.73 16.69
C ASN A 53 -3.73 0.92 17.66
N VAL A 54 -2.95 1.98 17.50
CA VAL A 54 -1.87 2.33 18.45
C VAL A 54 -2.47 2.64 19.82
N VAL A 55 -3.48 3.50 19.89
CA VAL A 55 -4.17 3.83 21.13
C VAL A 55 -4.76 2.56 21.75
N LYS A 56 -5.48 1.76 20.96
CA LYS A 56 -6.10 0.52 21.44
C LYS A 56 -5.10 -0.44 22.11
N VAL A 57 -3.93 -0.65 21.49
CA VAL A 57 -2.91 -1.55 22.09
C VAL A 57 -2.32 -0.96 23.36
N VAL A 58 -2.04 0.35 23.37
CA VAL A 58 -1.47 1.03 24.54
C VAL A 58 -2.46 1.00 25.71
N VAL A 59 -3.75 1.29 25.47
CA VAL A 59 -4.81 1.14 26.50
C VAL A 59 -4.80 -0.27 27.07
N SER A 60 -4.79 -1.29 26.20
CA SER A 60 -4.88 -2.69 26.64
C SER A 60 -3.68 -3.18 27.46
N GLU A 61 -2.48 -2.66 27.20
CA GLU A 61 -1.24 -3.13 27.85
C GLU A 61 -0.76 -2.26 29.02
N THR A 62 -1.17 -0.98 29.06
CA THR A 62 -0.74 0.01 30.07
C THR A 62 -1.87 0.42 31.01
N GLY A 63 -3.14 0.23 30.62
CA GLY A 63 -4.30 0.69 31.39
C GLY A 63 -4.49 2.21 31.38
N LYS A 64 -3.71 2.96 30.60
CA LYS A 64 -3.85 4.41 30.48
C LYS A 64 -5.12 4.79 29.73
N GLU A 65 -5.66 5.96 30.06
CA GLU A 65 -6.83 6.51 29.39
C GLU A 65 -6.51 6.88 27.94
N GLU A 66 -7.47 6.68 27.03
CA GLU A 66 -7.35 7.03 25.62
C GLU A 66 -7.02 8.52 25.40
N ALA A 67 -7.64 9.43 26.15
CA ALA A 67 -7.37 10.87 26.07
C ALA A 67 -5.91 11.20 26.40
N GLU A 68 -5.38 10.60 27.47
CA GLU A 68 -4.00 10.75 27.90
C GLU A 68 -3.00 10.17 26.89
N ILE A 69 -3.33 9.02 26.27
CA ILE A 69 -2.50 8.42 25.22
C ILE A 69 -2.47 9.32 23.98
N LYS A 70 -3.61 9.91 23.58
CA LYS A 70 -3.66 10.87 22.47
C LYS A 70 -2.86 12.13 22.77
N ARG A 71 -2.93 12.65 24.00
CA ARG A 71 -2.10 13.79 24.46
C ARG A 71 -0.61 13.45 24.33
N TYR A 72 -0.19 12.28 24.81
CA TYR A 72 1.19 11.81 24.66
C TYR A 72 1.59 11.59 23.20
N TYR A 73 0.68 11.08 22.36
CA TYR A 73 0.92 10.87 20.94
C TYR A 73 1.35 12.17 20.24
N VAL A 74 0.58 13.25 20.48
CA VAL A 74 0.88 14.57 19.93
C VAL A 74 2.20 15.11 20.50
N ALA A 75 2.37 15.05 21.83
CA ALA A 75 3.58 15.53 22.49
C ALA A 75 4.84 14.79 22.01
N PHE A 76 4.75 13.48 21.79
CA PHE A 76 5.82 12.67 21.22
C PHE A 76 6.22 13.19 19.85
N TRP A 77 5.30 13.34 18.90
CA TRP A 77 5.67 13.79 17.55
C TRP A 77 6.13 15.24 17.48
N LEU A 78 5.68 16.10 18.39
CA LEU A 78 6.20 17.46 18.52
C LEU A 78 7.61 17.52 19.12
N ASN A 79 7.95 16.59 20.04
CA ASN A 79 9.16 16.70 20.87
C ASN A 79 10.10 15.49 20.85
N TYR A 80 9.90 14.49 19.97
CA TYR A 80 10.64 13.22 19.99
C TYR A 80 12.17 13.39 19.92
N ARG A 81 12.66 14.48 19.29
CA ARG A 81 14.09 14.79 19.20
C ARG A 81 14.76 15.09 20.55
N ARG A 82 13.97 15.41 21.59
CA ARG A 82 14.45 15.59 22.97
C ARG A 82 14.69 14.25 23.68
N ILE A 83 14.18 13.14 23.14
CA ILE A 83 14.31 11.81 23.73
C ILE A 83 15.70 11.25 23.41
N ASN A 84 16.33 10.60 24.38
CA ASN A 84 17.57 9.87 24.16
C ASN A 84 17.35 8.74 23.14
N ASP A 85 18.33 8.52 22.25
CA ASP A 85 18.26 7.49 21.20
C ASP A 85 17.05 7.64 20.23
N TRP A 86 16.45 8.83 20.09
CA TRP A 86 15.28 9.04 19.23
C TRP A 86 15.49 8.56 17.79
N LYS A 87 16.71 8.66 17.25
CA LYS A 87 17.06 8.16 15.90
C LYS A 87 16.76 6.67 15.76
N LYS A 88 17.07 5.86 16.78
CA LYS A 88 16.79 4.42 16.79
C LYS A 88 15.29 4.14 16.89
N VAL A 89 14.56 4.96 17.65
CA VAL A 89 13.10 4.84 17.76
C VAL A 89 12.44 5.10 16.42
N ILE A 90 12.80 6.18 15.74
CA ILE A 90 12.26 6.52 14.42
C ILE A 90 12.62 5.48 13.35
N ASP A 91 13.88 5.01 13.32
CA ASP A 91 14.31 3.95 12.39
C ASP A 91 13.48 2.66 12.55
N LYS A 92 13.13 2.28 13.80
CA LYS A 92 12.24 1.14 14.05
C LYS A 92 10.83 1.37 13.53
N VAL A 93 10.26 2.56 13.76
CA VAL A 93 8.93 2.92 13.24
C VAL A 93 8.91 2.84 11.71
N GLU A 94 9.91 3.43 11.04
CA GLU A 94 10.00 3.40 9.57
C GLU A 94 10.20 1.99 9.02
N LYS A 95 11.01 1.15 9.68
CA LYS A 95 11.15 -0.27 9.31
C LYS A 95 9.84 -1.04 9.49
N GLY A 96 9.10 -0.77 10.56
CA GLY A 96 7.76 -1.29 10.80
C GLY A 96 6.79 -0.91 9.68
N GLU A 97 6.77 0.37 9.30
CA GLU A 97 5.93 0.89 8.22
C GLU A 97 6.27 0.29 6.86
N LYS A 98 7.56 0.16 6.53
CA LYS A 98 8.01 -0.55 5.31
C LYS A 98 7.51 -1.99 5.28
N LYS A 99 7.52 -2.69 6.43
CA LYS A 99 7.00 -4.06 6.54
C LYS A 99 5.48 -4.10 6.35
N ILE A 100 4.73 -3.14 6.92
CA ILE A 100 3.28 -3.04 6.73
C ILE A 100 2.96 -2.83 5.24
N LEU A 101 3.65 -1.90 4.57
CA LEU A 101 3.47 -1.66 3.15
C LEU A 101 3.80 -2.90 2.31
N ARG A 102 4.92 -3.57 2.61
CA ARG A 102 5.31 -4.82 1.93
C ARG A 102 4.24 -5.90 2.06
N LEU A 103 3.69 -6.10 3.25
CA LEU A 103 2.63 -7.09 3.48
C LEU A 103 1.33 -6.74 2.73
N ARG A 104 1.03 -5.46 2.54
CA ARG A 104 -0.09 -5.02 1.70
C ARG A 104 0.17 -5.35 0.24
N GLN A 105 1.32 -4.96 -0.30
CA GLN A 105 1.70 -5.26 -1.69
C GLN A 105 1.64 -6.76 -2.02
N ILE A 106 2.12 -7.62 -1.10
CA ILE A 106 2.05 -9.07 -1.28
C ILE A 106 0.60 -9.55 -1.32
N ARG A 107 -0.27 -9.01 -0.45
CA ARG A 107 -1.70 -9.36 -0.45
C ARG A 107 -2.35 -8.98 -1.78
N ASP A 108 -2.11 -7.76 -2.23
CA ASP A 108 -2.70 -7.23 -3.46
C ASP A 108 -2.19 -8.03 -4.67
N ALA A 109 -0.90 -8.36 -4.73
CA ALA A 109 -0.34 -9.19 -5.80
C ALA A 109 -0.95 -10.60 -5.85
N ILE A 110 -1.19 -11.23 -4.68
CA ILE A 110 -1.87 -12.53 -4.59
C ILE A 110 -3.34 -12.40 -4.99
N GLN A 111 -4.01 -11.32 -4.59
CA GLN A 111 -5.40 -11.03 -4.93
C GLN A 111 -5.55 -10.89 -6.46
N ASP A 112 -4.73 -10.06 -7.09
CA ASP A 112 -4.72 -9.85 -8.54
C ASP A 112 -4.56 -11.18 -9.29
N LEU A 113 -3.62 -12.04 -8.87
CA LEU A 113 -3.43 -13.35 -9.47
C LEU A 113 -4.66 -14.26 -9.32
N VAL A 114 -5.22 -14.32 -8.11
CA VAL A 114 -6.40 -15.15 -7.81
C VAL A 114 -7.60 -14.70 -8.65
N GLU A 115 -7.82 -13.39 -8.76
CA GLU A 115 -8.91 -12.82 -9.54
C GLU A 115 -8.74 -13.10 -11.03
N ARG A 116 -7.54 -12.86 -11.59
CA ARG A 116 -7.24 -13.21 -12.99
C ARG A 116 -7.50 -14.69 -13.27
N HIS A 117 -7.04 -15.58 -12.38
CA HIS A 117 -7.25 -17.03 -12.55
C HIS A 117 -8.73 -17.42 -12.47
N ILE A 118 -9.50 -16.82 -11.54
CA ILE A 118 -10.94 -17.08 -11.45
C ILE A 118 -11.67 -16.57 -12.70
N GLU A 119 -11.32 -15.38 -13.18
CA GLU A 119 -11.91 -14.79 -14.38
C GLU A 119 -11.60 -15.64 -15.63
N GLU A 120 -10.36 -16.13 -15.77
CA GLU A 120 -10.00 -17.04 -16.87
C GLU A 120 -10.81 -18.34 -16.85
N LYS A 121 -11.11 -18.90 -15.67
CA LYS A 121 -11.81 -20.18 -15.55
C LYS A 121 -13.34 -20.06 -15.55
N TYR A 122 -13.87 -18.95 -15.05
CA TYR A 122 -15.30 -18.79 -14.79
C TYR A 122 -15.91 -17.49 -15.34
N GLY A 123 -15.14 -16.57 -15.94
CA GLY A 123 -15.63 -15.26 -16.42
C GLY A 123 -16.81 -15.38 -17.40
N ASP A 124 -16.71 -16.32 -18.36
CA ASP A 124 -17.77 -16.61 -19.32
C ASP A 124 -19.06 -17.15 -18.68
N LEU A 125 -18.94 -17.82 -17.52
CA LEU A 125 -20.08 -18.37 -16.78
C LEU A 125 -20.85 -17.28 -16.01
N TYR A 126 -20.21 -16.16 -15.69
CA TYR A 126 -20.83 -15.03 -14.98
C TYR A 126 -21.22 -13.85 -15.89
N SER A 127 -20.68 -13.76 -17.12
CA SER A 127 -20.98 -12.67 -18.07
C SER A 127 -22.28 -12.86 -18.88
N LYS A 128 -22.86 -14.07 -18.91
CA LYS A 128 -24.14 -14.30 -19.59
C LYS A 128 -25.30 -14.08 -18.62
N GLU A 129 -25.98 -12.96 -18.78
CA GLU A 129 -27.21 -12.65 -18.06
C GLU A 129 -28.25 -13.80 -18.14
N GLY A 130 -28.72 -14.26 -16.99
CA GLY A 130 -30.15 -14.31 -16.73
C GLY A 130 -31.02 -15.42 -17.31
N ASN A 131 -30.50 -16.58 -17.75
CA ASN A 131 -31.41 -17.71 -18.04
C ASN A 131 -30.91 -19.09 -17.61
N SER A 132 -31.71 -19.68 -16.71
CA SER A 132 -31.73 -21.06 -16.21
C SER A 132 -30.42 -21.63 -15.66
N VAL A 133 -30.21 -21.47 -14.34
CA VAL A 133 -29.46 -22.50 -13.63
C VAL A 133 -30.42 -23.66 -13.33
N GLY A 134 -30.44 -24.63 -14.22
CA GLY A 134 -31.00 -25.95 -13.94
C GLY A 134 -30.16 -26.63 -12.85
N GLU A 135 -30.84 -27.13 -11.81
CA GLU A 135 -30.44 -28.07 -10.74
C GLU A 135 -29.11 -27.89 -9.98
N ASN A 136 -28.12 -27.13 -10.44
CA ASN A 136 -26.83 -26.92 -9.78
C ASN A 136 -26.41 -25.44 -9.77
N PRO A 137 -26.72 -24.67 -8.71
CA PRO A 137 -26.30 -23.27 -8.58
C PRO A 137 -24.78 -23.14 -8.63
N LEU A 138 -24.28 -22.14 -9.38
CA LEU A 138 -22.85 -21.80 -9.38
C LEU A 138 -22.40 -21.48 -7.94
N PRO A 139 -21.20 -21.95 -7.52
CA PRO A 139 -20.68 -21.61 -6.21
C PRO A 139 -20.56 -20.08 -6.03
N PRO A 140 -20.71 -19.56 -4.80
CA PRO A 140 -20.52 -18.14 -4.56
C PRO A 140 -19.07 -17.74 -4.87
N ARG A 141 -18.84 -16.49 -5.31
CA ARG A 141 -17.53 -15.99 -5.77
C ARG A 141 -16.39 -16.28 -4.79
N ASN A 142 -16.66 -16.19 -3.49
CA ASN A 142 -15.70 -16.48 -2.41
C ASN A 142 -15.30 -17.96 -2.27
N GLN A 143 -15.99 -18.89 -2.96
CA GLN A 143 -15.69 -20.32 -2.97
C GLN A 143 -15.05 -20.79 -4.29
N LEU A 144 -15.11 -20.00 -5.36
CA LEU A 144 -14.61 -20.41 -6.69
C LEU A 144 -13.15 -20.86 -6.66
N LEU A 145 -12.31 -20.14 -5.91
CA LEU A 145 -10.90 -20.49 -5.77
C LEU A 145 -10.69 -21.93 -5.26
N TYR A 146 -11.58 -22.44 -4.41
CA TYR A 146 -11.49 -23.81 -3.89
C TYR A 146 -11.63 -24.87 -4.98
N TYR A 147 -12.35 -24.57 -6.06
CA TYR A 147 -12.61 -25.49 -7.16
C TYR A 147 -11.58 -25.41 -8.29
N CYS A 148 -10.87 -24.29 -8.44
CA CYS A 148 -9.96 -24.08 -9.57
C CYS A 148 -8.47 -23.96 -9.22
N TRP A 149 -8.07 -23.90 -7.94
CA TRP A 149 -6.65 -23.73 -7.57
C TRP A 149 -5.71 -24.80 -8.15
N GLN A 150 -6.21 -26.02 -8.37
CA GLN A 150 -5.43 -27.15 -8.91
C GLN A 150 -4.96 -26.92 -10.35
N THR A 151 -5.60 -26.00 -11.06
CA THR A 151 -5.32 -25.66 -12.46
C THR A 151 -4.49 -24.38 -12.59
N MET A 152 -4.04 -23.79 -11.47
CA MET A 152 -3.15 -22.64 -11.49
C MET A 152 -1.83 -23.01 -12.14
N VAL A 153 -1.38 -22.15 -13.05
CA VAL A 153 -0.10 -22.29 -13.74
C VAL A 153 0.76 -21.08 -13.40
N PHE A 154 2.04 -21.32 -13.13
CA PHE A 154 2.97 -20.28 -12.69
C PHE A 154 4.14 -20.16 -13.67
N ASN A 155 4.50 -18.93 -14.01
CA ASN A 155 5.73 -18.67 -14.76
C ASN A 155 6.94 -18.50 -13.83
N TYR A 156 7.52 -19.61 -13.37
CA TYR A 156 8.69 -19.56 -12.47
C TYR A 156 9.91 -18.85 -13.09
N GLY A 157 10.01 -18.77 -14.42
CA GLY A 157 11.23 -18.33 -15.10
C GLY A 157 12.38 -19.34 -15.00
N VAL A 158 13.53 -18.99 -15.57
CA VAL A 158 14.69 -19.89 -15.65
C VAL A 158 15.30 -20.11 -14.25
N GLY A 159 15.36 -21.37 -13.82
CA GLY A 159 16.06 -21.79 -12.59
C GLY A 159 15.30 -21.65 -11.26
N GLN A 160 14.06 -21.16 -11.25
CA GLN A 160 13.27 -21.01 -10.00
C GLN A 160 12.27 -22.18 -9.76
N LYS A 161 12.00 -23.02 -10.77
CA LYS A 161 11.13 -24.19 -10.60
C LYS A 161 11.88 -25.26 -9.81
N SER A 162 11.53 -25.38 -8.53
CA SER A 162 12.01 -26.46 -7.68
C SER A 162 11.41 -27.79 -8.11
N ARG A 163 12.24 -28.84 -8.22
CA ARG A 163 11.76 -30.22 -8.44
C ARG A 163 11.06 -30.79 -7.21
N ALA A 164 11.17 -30.12 -6.07
CA ALA A 164 10.63 -30.60 -4.79
C ALA A 164 9.15 -30.25 -4.59
N TYR A 165 8.61 -29.26 -5.32
CA TYR A 165 7.21 -28.88 -5.24
C TYR A 165 6.53 -29.01 -6.60
N SER A 166 5.30 -29.50 -6.60
CA SER A 166 4.47 -29.57 -7.81
C SER A 166 3.64 -28.30 -8.00
N ASP A 167 3.20 -28.04 -9.23
CA ASP A 167 2.39 -26.85 -9.55
C ASP A 167 1.06 -26.85 -8.77
N GLN A 168 0.50 -28.04 -8.48
CA GLN A 168 -0.66 -28.19 -7.60
C GLN A 168 -0.35 -27.79 -6.15
N GLU A 169 0.79 -28.23 -5.60
CA GLU A 169 1.19 -27.84 -4.24
C GLU A 169 1.36 -26.33 -4.13
N ASP A 170 1.95 -25.69 -5.14
CA ASP A 170 2.12 -24.24 -5.19
C ASP A 170 0.77 -23.50 -5.34
N GLY A 171 -0.13 -24.00 -6.18
CA GLY A 171 -1.52 -23.50 -6.27
C GLY A 171 -2.26 -23.60 -4.94
N PHE A 172 -2.06 -24.69 -4.20
CA PHE A 172 -2.61 -24.83 -2.86
C PHE A 172 -2.02 -23.81 -1.88
N LEU A 173 -0.71 -23.56 -1.92
CA LEU A 173 -0.07 -22.54 -1.07
C LEU A 173 -0.60 -21.13 -1.38
N ILE A 174 -0.79 -20.78 -2.64
CA ILE A 174 -1.40 -19.49 -3.04
C ILE A 174 -2.83 -19.39 -2.50
N CYS A 175 -3.64 -20.44 -2.67
CA CYS A 175 -4.99 -20.51 -2.13
C CYS A 175 -5.00 -20.30 -0.60
N MET A 176 -4.08 -20.94 0.12
CA MET A 176 -3.99 -20.80 1.57
C MET A 176 -3.45 -19.43 2.01
N MET A 177 -2.53 -18.82 1.26
CA MET A 177 -2.06 -17.44 1.52
C MET A 177 -3.15 -16.40 1.27
N HIS A 178 -3.99 -16.59 0.23
CA HIS A 178 -5.17 -15.76 0.00
C HIS A 178 -6.18 -15.90 1.16
N ARG A 179 -6.45 -17.14 1.61
CA ARG A 179 -7.43 -17.39 2.67
C ARG A 179 -7.00 -16.95 4.07
N HIS A 180 -5.76 -17.27 4.47
CA HIS A 180 -5.27 -17.06 5.85
C HIS A 180 -4.32 -15.87 5.97
N GLY A 181 -3.86 -15.32 4.86
CA GLY A 181 -2.84 -14.28 4.79
C GLY A 181 -1.43 -14.84 4.63
N TYR A 182 -0.59 -14.09 3.91
CA TYR A 182 0.85 -14.33 3.84
C TYR A 182 1.50 -14.22 5.24
N GLY A 183 2.46 -15.09 5.54
CA GLY A 183 3.12 -15.15 6.85
C GLY A 183 2.43 -16.08 7.86
N ALA A 184 1.21 -16.56 7.57
CA ALA A 184 0.45 -17.47 8.43
C ALA A 184 0.88 -18.94 8.29
N ALA A 185 2.19 -19.20 8.17
CA ALA A 185 2.72 -20.51 7.78
C ALA A 185 2.25 -21.68 8.66
N GLU A 186 2.05 -21.46 9.96
CA GLU A 186 1.54 -22.51 10.85
C GLU A 186 0.08 -22.87 10.55
N ARG A 187 -0.77 -21.89 10.21
CA ARG A 187 -2.15 -22.15 9.76
C ARG A 187 -2.14 -22.93 8.46
N ILE A 188 -1.33 -22.49 7.49
CA ILE A 188 -1.16 -23.17 6.19
C ILE A 188 -0.69 -24.61 6.39
N ARG A 189 0.29 -24.83 7.27
CA ARG A 189 0.80 -26.17 7.61
C ARG A 189 -0.29 -27.09 8.14
N MET A 190 -1.18 -26.58 8.98
CA MET A 190 -2.30 -27.35 9.51
C MET A 190 -3.34 -27.68 8.43
N GLU A 191 -3.60 -26.75 7.51
CA GLU A 191 -4.46 -27.01 6.34
C GLU A 191 -3.90 -28.13 5.45
N ILE A 192 -2.60 -28.12 5.16
CA ILE A 192 -1.94 -29.18 4.38
C ILE A 192 -2.10 -30.55 5.05
N ARG A 193 -1.99 -30.63 6.38
CA ARG A 193 -2.14 -31.90 7.11
C ARG A 193 -3.57 -32.44 7.07
N ARG A 194 -4.57 -31.55 7.07
CA ARG A 194 -6.01 -31.87 7.05
C ARG A 194 -6.54 -32.14 5.64
N ALA A 195 -5.88 -31.59 4.62
CA ALA A 195 -6.21 -31.79 3.22
C ALA A 195 -6.09 -33.27 2.82
N TRP A 196 -7.23 -33.87 2.46
CA TRP A 196 -7.31 -35.27 2.06
C TRP A 196 -6.57 -35.53 0.74
N GLN A 197 -6.53 -34.55 -0.18
CA GLN A 197 -5.84 -34.69 -1.46
C GLN A 197 -4.31 -34.89 -1.30
N PHE A 198 -3.75 -34.48 -0.16
CA PHE A 198 -2.34 -34.69 0.17
C PHE A 198 -2.12 -35.91 1.09
N ARG A 199 -3.12 -36.80 1.25
CA ARG A 199 -3.08 -37.94 2.18
C ARG A 199 -1.84 -38.83 2.03
N PHE A 200 -1.32 -38.97 0.81
CA PHE A 200 -0.13 -39.75 0.48
C PHE A 200 1.10 -38.90 0.15
N ASN A 201 0.96 -37.57 0.12
CA ASN A 201 2.08 -36.66 -0.12
C ASN A 201 2.84 -36.40 1.20
N TRP A 202 3.68 -37.38 1.57
CA TRP A 202 4.48 -37.31 2.79
C TRP A 202 5.49 -36.17 2.78
N TYR A 203 6.04 -35.81 1.62
CA TYR A 203 6.95 -34.68 1.49
C TYR A 203 6.26 -33.39 1.92
N PHE A 204 5.11 -33.07 1.33
CA PHE A 204 4.39 -31.83 1.63
C PHE A 204 3.85 -31.81 3.07
N LYS A 205 3.35 -32.94 3.58
CA LYS A 205 2.85 -33.06 4.97
C LYS A 205 3.95 -33.00 6.04
N SER A 206 5.20 -33.32 5.69
CA SER A 206 6.35 -33.30 6.61
C SER A 206 7.04 -31.94 6.72
N ARG A 207 6.73 -30.97 5.84
CA ARG A 207 7.40 -29.66 5.85
C ARG A 207 7.14 -28.90 7.16
N SER A 208 8.18 -28.22 7.65
CA SER A 208 8.06 -27.29 8.77
C SER A 208 7.38 -26.00 8.32
N ALA A 209 6.84 -25.21 9.25
CA ALA A 209 6.25 -23.91 8.93
C ALA A 209 7.28 -22.96 8.32
N GLN A 210 8.54 -23.03 8.74
CA GLN A 210 9.61 -22.22 8.18
C GLN A 210 9.94 -22.61 6.74
N ASP A 211 9.95 -23.90 6.41
CA ASP A 211 10.20 -24.37 5.04
C ASP A 211 9.04 -24.01 4.10
N LEU A 212 7.81 -24.12 4.59
CA LEU A 212 6.63 -23.66 3.86
C LEU A 212 6.68 -22.15 3.64
N GLN A 213 7.06 -21.37 4.65
CA GLN A 213 7.21 -19.93 4.50
C GLN A 213 8.26 -19.58 3.44
N LYS A 214 9.42 -20.25 3.42
CA LYS A 214 10.43 -20.04 2.36
C LYS A 214 9.87 -20.34 0.98
N ARG A 215 9.02 -21.38 0.84
CA ARG A 215 8.36 -21.67 -0.44
C ARG A 215 7.37 -20.57 -0.81
N CYS A 216 6.56 -20.10 0.13
CA CYS A 216 5.67 -18.95 -0.04
C CYS A 216 6.45 -17.69 -0.49
N ASP A 217 7.61 -17.40 0.11
CA ASP A 217 8.44 -16.24 -0.26
C ASP A 217 8.92 -16.32 -1.72
N ILE A 218 9.24 -17.53 -2.20
CA ILE A 218 9.61 -17.76 -3.61
C ILE A 218 8.39 -17.55 -4.52
N LEU A 219 7.24 -18.11 -4.15
CA LEU A 219 6.01 -17.98 -4.93
C LEU A 219 5.59 -16.51 -5.06
N VAL A 220 5.64 -15.73 -3.97
CA VAL A 220 5.36 -14.29 -4.02
C VAL A 220 6.22 -13.58 -5.06
N LYS A 221 7.52 -13.88 -5.15
CA LYS A 221 8.38 -13.27 -6.18
C LYS A 221 7.99 -13.68 -7.60
N VAL A 222 7.55 -14.93 -7.78
CA VAL A 222 7.05 -15.42 -9.07
C VAL A 222 5.78 -14.67 -9.46
N VAL A 223 4.83 -14.53 -8.52
CA VAL A 223 3.57 -13.78 -8.73
C VAL A 223 3.84 -12.31 -9.06
N GLU A 224 4.72 -11.66 -8.31
CA GLU A 224 5.06 -10.26 -8.54
C GLU A 224 5.68 -10.05 -9.93
N LYS A 225 6.59 -10.94 -10.33
CA LYS A 225 7.19 -10.89 -11.66
C LYS A 225 6.15 -11.11 -12.77
N GLU A 226 5.24 -12.07 -12.57
CA GLU A 226 4.17 -12.34 -13.52
C GLU A 226 3.22 -11.14 -13.65
N ASN A 227 2.85 -10.51 -12.53
CA ASN A 227 2.02 -9.30 -12.54
C ASN A 227 2.72 -8.13 -13.24
N ASP A 228 4.02 -7.93 -13.01
CA ASP A 228 4.81 -6.91 -13.69
C ASP A 228 4.89 -7.16 -15.20
N GLU A 229 4.97 -8.42 -15.64
CA GLU A 229 4.96 -8.81 -17.04
C GLU A 229 3.59 -8.57 -17.69
N SER A 230 2.49 -8.83 -16.96
CA SER A 230 1.12 -8.58 -17.42
C SER A 230 0.85 -7.08 -17.56
N ARG A 231 1.18 -6.27 -16.55
CA ARG A 231 1.02 -4.80 -16.59
C ARG A 231 1.77 -4.18 -17.78
N LYS A 232 3.01 -4.63 -18.04
CA LYS A 232 3.78 -4.17 -19.21
C LYS A 232 3.20 -4.60 -20.56
N LYS A 233 2.38 -5.65 -20.61
CA LYS A 233 1.68 -6.05 -21.84
C LYS A 233 0.45 -5.19 -22.05
N GLU A 234 -0.32 -4.95 -20.99
CA GLU A 234 -1.47 -4.05 -20.98
C GLU A 234 -1.06 -2.64 -21.44
N ASP A 235 -0.02 -2.05 -20.85
CA ASP A 235 0.51 -0.73 -21.25
C ASP A 235 0.89 -0.67 -22.74
N LYS A 236 1.44 -1.76 -23.30
CA LYS A 236 1.82 -1.82 -24.72
C LYS A 236 0.61 -1.96 -25.64
N GLU A 237 -0.41 -2.69 -25.21
CA GLU A 237 -1.66 -2.85 -25.94
C GLU A 237 -2.43 -1.52 -25.96
N GLU A 238 -2.50 -0.81 -24.83
CA GLU A 238 -3.11 0.53 -24.75
C GLU A 238 -2.43 1.52 -25.70
N VAL A 239 -1.10 1.62 -25.67
CA VAL A 239 -0.34 2.49 -26.59
C VAL A 239 -0.58 2.09 -28.05
N LYS A 240 -0.72 0.81 -28.35
CA LYS A 240 -0.99 0.34 -29.72
C LYS A 240 -2.40 0.76 -30.17
N VAL A 241 -3.40 0.63 -29.32
CA VAL A 241 -4.79 1.06 -29.61
C VAL A 241 -4.84 2.56 -29.84
N GLU A 242 -4.16 3.37 -29.01
CA GLU A 242 -4.08 4.83 -29.21
C GLU A 242 -3.41 5.22 -30.53
N LEU A 243 -2.34 4.51 -30.91
CA LEU A 243 -1.63 4.73 -32.18
C LEU A 243 -2.49 4.35 -33.39
N ASP A 244 -3.28 3.29 -33.29
CA ASP A 244 -4.14 2.84 -34.38
C ASP A 244 -5.40 3.73 -34.49
N GLU A 245 -6.01 4.17 -33.38
CA GLU A 245 -7.06 5.20 -33.39
C GLU A 245 -6.58 6.56 -33.93
N GLY A 246 -5.33 6.95 -33.62
CA GLY A 246 -4.73 8.17 -34.14
C GLY A 246 -4.52 8.13 -35.66
N LYS A 247 -4.18 6.95 -36.21
CA LYS A 247 -4.09 6.74 -37.66
C LYS A 247 -5.45 6.77 -38.33
N ASP A 248 -6.47 6.15 -37.72
CA ASP A 248 -7.84 6.16 -38.26
C ASP A 248 -8.44 7.57 -38.27
N LYS A 249 -8.19 8.37 -37.23
CA LYS A 249 -8.57 9.79 -37.19
C LYS A 249 -7.83 10.64 -38.23
N ALA A 250 -6.54 10.38 -38.47
CA ALA A 250 -5.75 11.06 -39.50
C ALA A 250 -6.20 10.69 -40.94
N LEU A 251 -6.55 9.43 -41.18
CA LEU A 251 -7.12 8.94 -42.45
C LEU A 251 -8.52 9.54 -42.73
N GLN A 252 -9.35 9.71 -41.69
CA GLN A 252 -10.64 10.40 -41.83
C GLN A 252 -10.49 11.90 -42.12
N LEU A 253 -9.50 12.57 -41.54
CA LEU A 253 -9.22 13.99 -41.82
C LEU A 253 -8.66 14.21 -43.24
N SER A 254 -7.89 13.28 -43.79
CA SER A 254 -7.37 13.37 -45.17
C SER A 254 -8.41 13.02 -46.24
N SER A 255 -9.55 12.44 -45.85
CA SER A 255 -10.63 12.03 -46.76
C SER A 255 -11.69 13.12 -47.00
N GLN A 256 -11.61 14.25 -46.30
CA GLN A 256 -12.43 15.43 -46.57
C GLN A 256 -11.63 16.41 -47.44
N GLN A 257 -11.81 16.33 -48.77
CA GLN A 257 -11.37 17.42 -49.66
C GLN A 257 -12.27 18.64 -49.45
N PRO A 258 -11.72 19.87 -49.39
CA PRO A 258 -12.52 21.08 -49.45
C PRO A 258 -13.13 21.20 -50.85
N SER A 259 -14.45 21.35 -50.94
CA SER A 259 -15.12 21.66 -52.20
C SER A 259 -14.62 23.01 -52.73
N GLU A 260 -14.04 22.98 -53.94
CA GLU A 260 -13.60 24.14 -54.69
C GLU A 260 -14.80 25.03 -55.08
N ASP A 261 -14.95 26.18 -54.44
CA ASP A 261 -15.60 27.34 -55.07
C ASP A 261 -14.50 28.31 -55.50
N GLN A 262 -14.34 28.48 -56.82
CA GLN A 262 -13.33 29.35 -57.42
C GLN A 262 -13.61 30.84 -57.14
N PRO A 263 -12.56 31.66 -56.88
CA PRO A 263 -12.68 33.09 -56.76
C PRO A 263 -12.60 33.79 -58.12
N GLN A 264 -13.48 34.76 -58.37
CA GLN A 264 -13.35 35.71 -59.49
C GLN A 264 -12.36 36.83 -59.13
N CYS A 265 -11.37 37.03 -59.99
CA CYS A 265 -10.42 38.14 -59.95
C CYS A 265 -11.10 39.47 -60.32
N MET A 266 -10.75 40.58 -59.63
CA MET A 266 -10.26 41.83 -60.26
C MET A 266 -10.00 42.95 -59.23
N ASN A 267 -8.87 43.62 -59.45
CA ASN A 267 -8.50 45.00 -59.08
C ASN A 267 -7.96 45.33 -57.67
N GLY A 268 -6.62 45.30 -57.53
CA GLY A 268 -5.78 46.47 -57.82
C GLY A 268 -5.74 47.64 -56.81
N LEU A 269 -4.50 47.93 -56.35
CA LEU A 269 -3.96 49.13 -55.68
C LEU A 269 -4.32 49.33 -54.19
N SER A 270 -3.41 49.66 -53.26
CA SER A 270 -1.99 50.00 -53.33
C SER A 270 -1.40 50.14 -51.90
N LYS A 271 -0.06 50.10 -51.84
CA LYS A 271 0.87 50.67 -50.82
C LYS A 271 1.20 49.88 -49.54
N SER A 272 2.46 49.40 -49.55
CA SER A 272 3.43 49.18 -48.47
C SER A 272 3.56 50.40 -47.51
N PRO A 273 4.37 50.39 -46.41
CA PRO A 273 5.41 49.42 -46.06
C PRO A 273 5.55 49.03 -44.56
N ASN A 274 6.14 47.85 -44.36
CA ASN A 274 7.38 47.58 -43.60
C ASN A 274 7.64 48.37 -42.31
N THR A 275 7.91 47.69 -41.18
CA THR A 275 9.25 47.52 -40.56
C THR A 275 9.19 47.24 -39.06
N HIS A 276 10.10 46.37 -38.61
CA HIS A 276 10.82 46.40 -37.32
C HIS A 276 10.02 46.22 -36.02
N SER A 277 10.54 45.76 -34.89
CA SER A 277 11.69 44.95 -34.44
C SER A 277 11.58 44.94 -32.90
N ASP A 278 12.42 44.14 -32.24
CA ASP A 278 12.83 44.29 -30.83
C ASP A 278 11.85 43.74 -29.77
N VAL A 279 12.14 42.64 -29.07
CA VAL A 279 13.24 42.31 -28.13
C VAL A 279 13.02 42.92 -26.73
N VAL A 280 13.33 42.08 -25.72
CA VAL A 280 13.57 42.31 -24.28
C VAL A 280 12.41 41.97 -23.31
N GLU A 281 12.44 40.74 -22.79
CA GLU A 281 12.84 40.35 -21.41
C GLU A 281 12.34 41.09 -20.14
N ILE A 282 12.06 40.26 -19.10
CA ILE A 282 12.21 40.49 -17.63
C ILE A 282 11.04 41.29 -16.96
N ASP A 283 10.41 40.98 -15.82
CA ASP A 283 10.64 40.08 -14.68
C ASP A 283 9.36 39.92 -13.81
N SER A 284 9.40 38.93 -12.90
CA SER A 284 8.96 39.00 -11.49
C SER A 284 7.50 39.25 -11.04
N ASN A 285 6.85 38.14 -10.66
CA ASN A 285 6.35 37.81 -9.30
C ASN A 285 5.11 38.55 -8.70
N PRO A 286 4.54 38.12 -7.55
CA PRO A 286 3.46 37.12 -7.41
C PRO A 286 2.18 37.68 -6.73
N VAL A 287 1.03 36.99 -6.81
CA VAL A 287 -0.14 37.27 -5.94
C VAL A 287 -0.85 35.98 -5.49
N SER A 288 -1.26 36.06 -4.22
CA SER A 288 -1.81 35.08 -3.29
C SER A 288 -3.32 34.78 -3.45
N ALA A 289 -3.70 33.61 -2.93
CA ALA A 289 -4.96 33.21 -2.29
C ALA A 289 -6.27 33.17 -3.11
N GLY A 290 -6.93 32.01 -3.06
CA GLY A 290 -8.29 31.81 -3.53
C GLY A 290 -8.79 30.39 -3.23
N ASP A 291 -9.34 30.24 -2.04
CA ASP A 291 -10.06 29.08 -1.49
C ASP A 291 -11.18 28.59 -2.42
N SER A 292 -11.36 27.28 -2.58
CA SER A 292 -12.69 26.67 -2.80
C SER A 292 -12.67 25.14 -2.77
N SER A 293 -13.41 24.63 -1.80
CA SER A 293 -13.93 23.28 -1.65
C SER A 293 -14.66 22.76 -2.89
N SER A 294 -14.48 21.48 -3.23
CA SER A 294 -15.53 20.44 -3.26
C SER A 294 -15.09 19.22 -4.07
N HIS A 295 -14.88 18.09 -3.41
CA HIS A 295 -14.78 16.78 -4.04
C HIS A 295 -16.00 15.94 -3.62
N PRO A 296 -16.74 15.36 -4.57
CA PRO A 296 -17.75 14.35 -4.28
C PRO A 296 -17.09 12.97 -4.15
N THR A 297 -17.66 12.17 -3.24
CA THR A 297 -17.30 10.79 -2.94
C THR A 297 -17.90 9.84 -3.96
N LEU A 298 -17.10 8.89 -4.46
CA LEU A 298 -17.48 7.52 -4.80
C LEU A 298 -16.37 6.59 -4.30
#